data_AF-A0A1S2KXG2-F1
#
_entry.id   AF-A0A1S2KXG2-F1
#
_cell.length_a   1.000
_cell.length_b   1.000
_cell.length_c   1.000
_cell.angle_alpha   90.00
_cell.angle_beta   90.00
_cell.angle_gamma   90.00
#
_symmetry.space_group_name_H-M   'P 1'
#
loop_
_entity.id
_entity.type
_entity.pdbx_description
1 polymer ?
#
loop_
_entity_poly.entity_id
_entity_poly.type
_entity_poly.pdbx_seq_one_letter_code
_entity_poly.pdbx_strand_id
1 'polypeptide(L)'
;MVFLYVFLSVFGSVLLAVIFGIPVVSASGISFFPYEYFILGLTSSVGYYYFVYTKEKAFNKQHILTGFSFGILALLTVMLIQYMVIKKLFGETISALMYVNIFRYEILVFLIGSIVLPLFKIGGQIKCKACKRGYFTEELLFEVNQDYQHDVKRFIQLADNANQSELSDFIIERRLSTGFNSKIKGEETSQHSFYLLTCTNCHSQYISRGKQRDINDDDSNQSYKIVTKIHLNEKLLCNKQ
;
A
#
# COMPACT_ATOMS: atom_id res chain seq x y z
N MET A 1 -13.13 14.87 5.17
CA MET A 1 -11.98 14.62 4.25
C MET A 1 -12.08 13.26 3.57
N VAL A 2 -12.28 12.14 4.29
CA VAL A 2 -12.43 10.79 3.67
C VAL A 2 -13.47 10.77 2.56
N PHE A 3 -14.67 11.29 2.84
CA PHE A 3 -15.77 11.36 1.88
C PHE A 3 -15.42 12.11 0.59
N LEU A 4 -14.55 13.14 0.66
CA LEU A 4 -14.13 13.90 -0.52
C LEU A 4 -13.21 13.07 -1.42
N TYR A 5 -12.24 12.35 -0.84
CA TYR A 5 -11.36 11.44 -1.60
C TYR A 5 -12.12 10.26 -2.19
N VAL A 6 -13.07 9.69 -1.44
CA VAL A 6 -13.95 8.62 -1.92
C VAL A 6 -14.81 9.13 -3.08
N PHE A 7 -15.46 10.28 -2.92
CA PHE A 7 -16.30 10.87 -3.94
C PHE A 7 -15.52 11.17 -5.22
N LEU A 8 -14.32 11.75 -5.11
CA LEU A 8 -13.42 11.98 -6.25
C LEU A 8 -13.03 10.68 -6.96
N SER A 9 -12.80 9.60 -6.22
CA SER A 9 -12.45 8.29 -6.78
C SER A 9 -13.61 7.68 -7.56
N VAL A 10 -14.81 7.68 -6.97
CA VAL A 10 -16.03 7.14 -7.59
C VAL A 10 -16.45 8.00 -8.78
N PHE A 11 -16.42 9.32 -8.64
CA PHE A 11 -16.73 10.24 -9.74
C PHE A 11 -15.70 10.11 -10.87
N GLY A 12 -14.42 10.01 -10.53
CA GLY A 12 -13.33 9.83 -11.48
C GLY A 12 -13.45 8.54 -12.27
N SER A 13 -13.82 7.41 -11.63
CA SER A 13 -14.05 6.15 -12.35
C SER A 13 -15.26 6.23 -13.27
N VAL A 14 -16.35 6.88 -12.87
CA VAL A 14 -17.52 7.09 -13.74
C VAL A 14 -17.16 7.99 -14.93
N LEU A 15 -16.41 9.07 -14.72
CA LEU A 15 -15.95 9.96 -15.79
C LEU A 15 -15.03 9.22 -16.78
N LEU A 16 -14.08 8.41 -16.27
CA LEU A 16 -13.20 7.59 -17.09
C LEU A 16 -13.98 6.56 -17.92
N ALA A 17 -15.03 5.95 -17.36
CA ALA A 17 -15.87 5.03 -18.10
C ALA A 17 -16.50 5.71 -19.32
N VAL A 18 -17.03 6.92 -19.14
CA VAL A 18 -17.59 7.74 -20.23
C VAL A 18 -16.53 8.10 -21.27
N ILE A 19 -15.32 8.48 -20.85
CA ILE A 19 -14.19 8.82 -21.77
C ILE A 19 -13.74 7.61 -22.58
N PHE A 20 -13.65 6.43 -21.96
CA PHE A 20 -13.32 5.18 -22.66
C PHE A 20 -14.45 4.71 -23.59
N GLY A 21 -15.60 5.40 -23.61
CA GLY A 21 -16.71 5.04 -24.45
C GLY A 21 -17.50 3.85 -23.92
N ILE A 22 -17.33 3.46 -22.66
CA ILE A 22 -18.30 2.62 -21.94
C ILE A 22 -19.43 3.59 -21.56
N PRO A 23 -20.61 3.52 -22.20
CA PRO A 23 -21.29 2.30 -22.64
C PRO A 23 -21.58 2.14 -24.14
N VAL A 24 -20.99 2.96 -25.01
CA VAL A 24 -21.33 3.08 -26.44
C VAL A 24 -20.48 2.18 -27.34
N VAL A 25 -19.28 1.74 -26.92
CA VAL A 25 -18.33 1.07 -27.79
C VAL A 25 -18.35 -0.46 -27.63
N SER A 26 -19.07 -1.13 -28.53
CA SER A 26 -18.58 -2.34 -29.24
C SER A 26 -18.77 -2.24 -30.77
N ALA A 27 -19.21 -1.07 -31.28
CA ALA A 27 -19.55 -0.88 -32.69
C ALA A 27 -18.34 -0.73 -33.63
N SER A 28 -17.13 -0.44 -33.10
CA SER A 28 -15.93 -0.19 -33.91
C SER A 28 -14.92 -1.36 -33.96
N GLY A 29 -15.30 -2.56 -33.52
CA GLY A 29 -14.53 -3.78 -33.81
C GLY A 29 -13.15 -3.89 -33.15
N ILE A 30 -12.78 -2.98 -32.25
CA ILE A 30 -11.62 -3.18 -31.38
C ILE A 30 -12.16 -3.64 -30.02
N SER A 31 -12.22 -4.96 -29.82
CA SER A 31 -12.47 -5.55 -28.51
C SER A 31 -11.29 -5.23 -27.60
N PHE A 32 -11.30 -4.06 -26.97
CA PHE A 32 -10.37 -3.79 -25.90
C PHE A 32 -10.75 -4.69 -24.72
N PHE A 33 -9.78 -5.51 -24.32
CA PHE A 33 -9.85 -6.55 -23.30
C PHE A 33 -10.54 -6.09 -22.00
N PRO A 34 -10.92 -7.01 -21.09
CA PRO A 34 -11.44 -6.71 -19.74
C PRO A 34 -10.57 -5.79 -18.86
N TYR A 35 -9.41 -5.35 -19.36
CA TYR A 35 -8.50 -4.40 -18.77
C TYR A 35 -9.13 -3.03 -18.47
N GLU A 36 -10.08 -2.55 -19.27
CA GLU A 36 -10.74 -1.26 -19.01
C GLU A 36 -11.55 -1.32 -17.71
N TYR A 37 -12.38 -2.37 -17.56
CA TYR A 37 -13.11 -2.62 -16.32
C TYR A 37 -12.18 -2.85 -15.13
N PHE A 38 -10.99 -3.43 -15.34
CA PHE A 38 -9.96 -3.51 -14.30
C PHE A 38 -9.48 -2.13 -13.85
N ILE A 39 -9.15 -1.23 -14.80
CA ILE A 39 -8.73 0.14 -14.49
C ILE A 39 -9.84 0.91 -13.79
N LEU A 40 -11.09 0.77 -14.24
CA LEU A 40 -12.25 1.40 -13.61
C LEU A 40 -12.46 0.87 -12.19
N GLY A 41 -12.29 -0.43 -11.99
CA GLY A 41 -12.29 -1.07 -10.68
C GLY A 41 -11.20 -0.49 -9.78
N LEU A 42 -9.96 -0.40 -10.27
CA LEU A 42 -8.83 0.14 -9.53
C LEU A 42 -9.06 1.61 -9.14
N THR A 43 -9.46 2.44 -10.11
CA THR A 43 -9.71 3.89 -9.88
C THR A 43 -10.89 4.15 -8.95
N SER A 44 -11.85 3.23 -8.84
CA SER A 44 -13.02 3.41 -7.95
C SER A 44 -12.67 3.45 -6.46
N SER A 45 -11.60 2.77 -6.03
CA SER A 45 -11.24 2.62 -4.61
C SER A 45 -9.89 3.24 -4.24
N VAL A 46 -9.11 3.71 -5.23
CA VAL A 46 -7.79 4.35 -5.04
C VAL A 46 -7.83 5.52 -4.05
N GLY A 47 -8.83 6.42 -4.15
CA GLY A 47 -8.91 7.60 -3.27
C GLY A 47 -9.06 7.21 -1.80
N TYR A 48 -9.85 6.17 -1.51
CA TYR A 48 -9.99 5.63 -0.16
C TYR A 48 -8.67 5.01 0.33
N TYR A 49 -8.02 4.19 -0.50
CA TYR A 49 -6.77 3.54 -0.12
C TYR A 49 -5.62 4.52 0.04
N TYR A 50 -5.59 5.60 -0.75
CA TYR A 50 -4.66 6.71 -0.58
C TYR A 50 -4.87 7.41 0.78
N PHE A 51 -6.13 7.64 1.17
CA PHE A 51 -6.45 8.19 2.48
C PHE A 51 -5.99 7.26 3.63
N VAL A 52 -6.30 5.96 3.55
CA VAL A 52 -5.85 4.98 4.56
C VAL A 52 -4.32 4.93 4.63
N TYR A 53 -3.65 4.99 3.47
CA TYR A 53 -2.20 4.99 3.42
C TYR A 53 -1.57 6.20 4.12
N THR A 54 -2.12 7.39 3.89
CA THR A 54 -1.59 8.64 4.45
C THR A 54 -1.87 8.79 5.95
N LYS A 55 -2.97 8.21 6.47
CA LYS A 55 -3.36 8.36 7.88
C LYS A 55 -2.96 7.21 8.79
N GLU A 56 -3.20 5.97 8.39
CA GLU A 56 -3.06 4.81 9.29
C GLU A 56 -1.79 3.99 9.02
N LYS A 57 -1.13 4.21 7.86
CA LYS A 57 0.10 3.55 7.37
C LYS A 57 0.01 2.02 7.21
N ALA A 58 -0.82 1.32 7.99
CA ALA A 58 -1.10 -0.11 7.91
C ALA A 58 -2.51 -0.37 7.38
N PHE A 59 -2.63 -1.42 6.56
CA PHE A 59 -3.90 -1.93 6.09
C PHE A 59 -4.39 -3.06 7.01
N ASN A 60 -5.71 -3.13 7.20
CA ASN A 60 -6.40 -4.19 7.92
C ASN A 60 -7.57 -4.68 7.05
N LYS A 61 -8.12 -5.86 7.38
CA LYS A 61 -9.24 -6.48 6.66
C LYS A 61 -10.46 -5.56 6.56
N GLN A 62 -10.71 -4.73 7.57
CA GLN A 62 -11.82 -3.78 7.56
C GLN A 62 -11.68 -2.75 6.43
N HIS A 63 -10.47 -2.25 6.14
CA HIS A 63 -10.26 -1.30 5.04
C HIS A 63 -10.47 -1.96 3.67
N ILE A 64 -10.18 -3.26 3.53
CA ILE A 64 -10.52 -3.97 2.29
C ILE A 64 -12.04 -3.94 2.10
N LEU A 65 -12.79 -4.32 3.13
CA LEU A 65 -14.26 -4.37 3.07
C LEU A 65 -14.86 -2.99 2.75
N THR A 66 -14.35 -1.94 3.40
CA THR A 66 -14.80 -0.56 3.14
C THR A 66 -14.46 -0.11 1.72
N GLY A 67 -13.23 -0.31 1.26
CA GLY A 67 -12.84 0.02 -0.13
C GLY A 67 -13.63 -0.78 -1.17
N PHE A 68 -13.91 -2.04 -0.88
CA PHE A 68 -14.73 -2.90 -1.72
C PHE A 68 -16.18 -2.39 -1.83
N SER A 69 -16.75 -1.90 -0.73
CA SER A 69 -18.10 -1.31 -0.75
C SER A 69 -18.20 -0.09 -1.68
N PHE A 70 -17.14 0.74 -1.73
CA PHE A 70 -17.07 1.84 -2.68
C PHE A 70 -16.90 1.36 -4.12
N GLY A 71 -16.12 0.29 -4.33
CA GLY A 71 -16.03 -0.38 -5.63
C GLY A 71 -17.39 -0.88 -6.12
N ILE A 72 -18.17 -1.53 -5.26
CA ILE A 72 -19.54 -1.98 -5.59
C ILE A 72 -20.43 -0.80 -5.97
N LEU A 73 -20.38 0.31 -5.23
CA LEU A 73 -21.18 1.51 -5.53
C LEU A 73 -20.86 2.09 -6.91
N ALA A 74 -19.57 2.19 -7.23
CA ALA A 74 -19.11 2.64 -8.54
C ALA A 74 -19.55 1.68 -9.65
N LEU A 75 -19.38 0.36 -9.44
CA LEU A 75 -19.82 -0.66 -10.37
C LEU A 75 -21.33 -0.57 -10.65
N LEU A 76 -22.16 -0.46 -9.62
CA LEU A 76 -23.61 -0.32 -9.79
C LEU A 76 -23.98 0.93 -10.60
N THR A 77 -23.27 2.02 -10.38
CA THR A 77 -23.51 3.28 -11.10
C THR A 77 -23.13 3.15 -12.58
N VAL A 78 -21.95 2.60 -12.88
CA VAL A 78 -21.50 2.33 -14.26
C VAL A 78 -22.45 1.36 -14.96
N MET A 79 -22.83 0.27 -14.29
CA MET A 79 -23.75 -0.74 -14.82
C MET A 79 -25.14 -0.17 -15.11
N LEU A 80 -25.65 0.70 -14.24
CA LEU A 80 -26.96 1.33 -14.41
C LEU A 80 -26.96 2.31 -15.59
N ILE A 81 -25.90 3.12 -15.74
CA ILE A 81 -25.71 4.00 -16.90
C ILE A 81 -25.62 3.16 -18.18
N GLN A 82 -24.82 2.10 -18.16
CA GLN A 82 -24.62 1.21 -19.30
C GLN A 82 -25.90 0.48 -19.71
N TYR A 83 -26.65 -0.05 -18.75
CA TYR A 83 -27.94 -0.67 -18.98
C TYR A 83 -28.96 0.30 -19.60
N MET A 84 -29.04 1.55 -19.10
CA MET A 84 -29.93 2.56 -19.67
C MET A 84 -29.60 2.91 -21.12
N VAL A 85 -28.30 3.04 -21.45
CA VAL A 85 -27.88 3.35 -22.82
C VAL A 85 -28.17 2.17 -23.76
N ILE A 86 -27.86 0.94 -23.35
CA ILE A 86 -28.14 -0.27 -24.14
C ILE A 86 -29.65 -0.43 -24.36
N LYS A 87 -30.47 -0.26 -23.30
CA LYS A 87 -31.94 -0.34 -23.43
C LYS A 87 -32.48 0.72 -24.41
N LYS A 88 -31.88 1.91 -24.45
CA LYS A 88 -32.25 2.96 -25.42
C LYS A 88 -31.84 2.61 -26.86
N LEU A 89 -30.71 1.94 -27.05
CA LEU A 89 -30.19 1.58 -28.39
C LEU A 89 -30.84 0.32 -28.99
N PHE A 90 -31.11 -0.70 -28.18
CA PHE A 90 -31.60 -2.01 -28.63
C PHE A 90 -33.07 -2.29 -28.24
N GLY A 91 -33.75 -1.32 -27.63
CA GLY A 91 -35.14 -1.44 -27.17
C GLY A 91 -35.30 -2.34 -25.93
N GLU A 92 -36.53 -2.77 -25.63
CA GLU A 92 -36.85 -3.60 -24.46
C GLU A 92 -36.44 -5.09 -24.60
N THR A 93 -35.63 -5.41 -25.61
CA THR A 93 -35.23 -6.79 -25.93
C THR A 93 -34.26 -7.39 -24.91
N ILE A 94 -33.50 -6.55 -24.19
CA ILE A 94 -32.49 -7.00 -23.23
C ILE A 94 -33.05 -6.87 -21.81
N SER A 95 -33.33 -8.01 -21.18
CA SER A 95 -33.67 -8.06 -19.76
C SER A 95 -32.45 -7.80 -18.88
N ALA A 96 -32.67 -7.32 -17.65
CA ALA A 96 -31.59 -7.06 -16.69
C ALA A 96 -30.76 -8.33 -16.38
N LEU A 97 -31.40 -9.50 -16.30
CA LEU A 97 -30.70 -10.77 -16.05
C LEU A 97 -29.79 -11.15 -17.23
N MET A 98 -30.27 -10.96 -18.46
CA MET A 98 -29.48 -11.20 -19.66
C MET A 98 -28.27 -10.26 -19.74
N TYR A 99 -28.47 -8.98 -19.40
CA TYR A 99 -27.41 -7.98 -19.32
C TYR A 99 -26.31 -8.39 -18.33
N VAL A 100 -26.66 -8.77 -17.09
CA VAL A 100 -25.68 -9.20 -16.09
C VAL A 100 -24.91 -10.44 -16.54
N ASN A 101 -25.58 -11.39 -17.21
CA ASN A 101 -24.91 -12.60 -17.70
C ASN A 101 -23.92 -12.31 -18.84
N ILE A 102 -24.24 -11.35 -19.71
CA ILE A 102 -23.34 -10.92 -20.80
C ILE A 102 -22.07 -10.28 -20.22
N PHE A 103 -22.22 -9.35 -19.27
CA PHE A 103 -21.10 -8.59 -18.70
C PHE A 103 -20.47 -9.22 -17.45
N ARG A 104 -20.68 -10.52 -17.22
CA ARG A 104 -20.26 -11.20 -15.98
C ARG A 104 -18.74 -11.18 -15.76
N TYR A 105 -17.95 -11.20 -16.83
CA TYR A 105 -16.49 -11.21 -16.75
C TYR A 105 -15.96 -9.82 -16.44
N GLU A 106 -16.55 -8.79 -17.04
CA GLU A 106 -16.28 -7.38 -16.82
C GLU A 106 -16.58 -6.99 -15.38
N ILE A 107 -17.73 -7.44 -14.85
CA ILE A 107 -18.10 -7.31 -13.43
C ILE A 107 -17.02 -7.94 -12.54
N LEU A 108 -16.62 -9.18 -12.81
CA LEU A 108 -15.63 -9.88 -12.01
C LEU A 108 -14.27 -9.17 -12.04
N VAL A 109 -13.82 -8.71 -13.21
CA VAL A 109 -12.54 -8.04 -13.37
C VAL A 109 -12.55 -6.64 -12.72
N PHE A 110 -13.67 -5.93 -12.76
CA PHE A 110 -13.86 -4.69 -12.01
C PHE A 110 -13.71 -4.92 -10.51
N LEU A 111 -14.38 -5.94 -9.98
CA LEU A 111 -14.32 -6.28 -8.56
C LEU A 111 -12.89 -6.62 -8.14
N ILE A 112 -12.15 -7.38 -8.95
CA ILE A 112 -10.72 -7.67 -8.70
C ILE A 112 -9.91 -6.37 -8.69
N GLY A 113 -10.09 -5.49 -9.67
CA GLY A 113 -9.42 -4.19 -9.73
C GLY A 113 -9.64 -3.36 -8.45
N SER A 114 -10.85 -3.40 -7.90
CA SER A 114 -11.22 -2.63 -6.70
C SER A 114 -10.52 -3.08 -5.41
N ILE A 115 -10.00 -4.30 -5.36
CA ILE A 115 -9.35 -4.86 -4.15
C ILE A 115 -7.86 -5.19 -4.34
N VAL A 116 -7.32 -5.05 -5.54
CA VAL A 116 -5.97 -5.52 -5.85
C VAL A 116 -4.88 -4.78 -5.05
N LEU A 117 -5.04 -3.46 -4.87
CA LEU A 117 -4.07 -2.61 -4.17
C LEU A 117 -3.87 -3.00 -2.69
N PRO A 118 -4.93 -3.14 -1.86
CA PRO A 118 -4.73 -3.56 -0.48
C PRO A 118 -4.23 -5.01 -0.37
N LEU A 119 -4.56 -5.89 -1.33
CA LEU A 119 -4.04 -7.27 -1.34
C LEU A 119 -2.52 -7.30 -1.52
N PHE A 120 -1.99 -6.57 -2.50
CA PHE A 120 -0.54 -6.44 -2.68
C PHE A 120 0.14 -5.87 -1.43
N LYS A 121 -0.51 -4.89 -0.79
CA LYS A 121 0.07 -4.25 0.37
C LYS A 121 0.05 -5.15 1.62
N ILE A 122 -1.02 -5.90 1.86
CA ILE A 122 -1.09 -6.87 2.97
C ILE A 122 -0.10 -8.01 2.75
N GLY A 123 0.09 -8.46 1.51
CA GLY A 123 1.11 -9.47 1.19
C GLY A 123 2.53 -9.05 1.56
N GLY A 124 2.81 -7.75 1.61
CA GLY A 124 4.11 -7.20 2.03
C GLY A 124 4.24 -6.85 3.52
N GLN A 125 3.18 -7.04 4.32
CA GLN A 125 3.18 -6.71 5.75
C GLN A 125 3.67 -7.89 6.61
N ILE A 126 4.67 -7.63 7.46
CA ILE A 126 5.21 -8.61 8.39
C ILE A 126 4.50 -8.46 9.74
N LYS A 127 3.97 -9.56 10.27
CA LYS A 127 3.27 -9.59 11.57
C LYS A 127 4.25 -9.32 12.72
N CYS A 128 3.80 -8.57 13.71
CA CYS A 128 4.58 -8.33 14.91
C CYS A 128 4.74 -9.62 15.74
N LYS A 129 5.98 -10.06 15.97
CA LYS A 129 6.28 -11.26 16.77
C LYS A 129 5.82 -11.13 18.24
N ALA A 130 5.83 -9.91 18.80
CA ALA A 130 5.48 -9.69 20.22
C ALA A 130 3.99 -9.84 20.52
N CYS A 131 3.11 -9.24 19.72
CA CYS A 131 1.67 -9.25 19.99
C CYS A 131 0.86 -10.14 19.05
N LYS A 132 1.43 -10.61 17.93
CA LYS A 132 0.79 -11.42 16.87
C LYS A 132 -0.47 -10.79 16.22
N ARG A 133 -0.93 -9.64 16.70
CA ARG A 133 -2.14 -8.92 16.28
C ARG A 133 -1.84 -7.70 15.39
N GLY A 134 -0.69 -7.06 15.60
CA GLY A 134 -0.25 -5.89 14.82
C GLY A 134 0.74 -6.24 13.71
N TYR A 135 1.07 -5.24 12.90
CA TYR A 135 2.07 -5.33 11.83
C TYR A 135 3.23 -4.37 12.11
N PHE A 136 4.40 -4.67 11.57
CA PHE A 136 5.53 -3.75 11.62
C PHE A 136 5.45 -2.69 10.51
N THR A 137 5.59 -1.43 10.87
CA THR A 137 5.86 -0.32 9.94
C THR A 137 7.35 -0.04 9.91
N GLU A 138 7.92 0.10 8.71
CA GLU A 138 9.34 0.35 8.47
C GLU A 138 9.61 1.84 8.32
N GLU A 139 10.65 2.35 8.99
CA GLU A 139 11.19 3.69 8.79
C GLU A 139 12.71 3.61 8.63
N LEU A 140 13.25 4.15 7.54
CA LEU A 140 14.69 4.12 7.28
C LEU A 140 15.42 5.05 8.27
N LEU A 141 16.34 4.50 9.04
CA LEU A 141 17.18 5.24 9.97
C LEU A 141 18.39 5.82 9.25
N PHE A 142 19.26 4.97 8.70
CA PHE A 142 20.46 5.36 7.98
C PHE A 142 20.98 4.17 7.15
N GLU A 143 21.95 4.44 6.29
CA GLU A 143 22.67 3.43 5.51
C GLU A 143 24.14 3.42 5.94
N VAL A 144 24.85 2.32 5.74
CA VAL A 144 26.26 2.20 6.13
C VAL A 144 27.01 1.32 5.14
N ASN A 145 28.31 1.65 4.99
CA ASN A 145 29.26 0.94 4.15
C ASN A 145 29.78 -0.35 4.82
N GLN A 146 30.62 -1.12 4.12
CA GLN A 146 31.00 -2.50 4.44
C GLN A 146 31.50 -2.74 5.90
N ASP A 147 32.10 -1.76 6.56
CA ASP A 147 32.60 -1.86 7.95
C ASP A 147 31.61 -1.36 9.03
N TYR A 148 30.36 -1.82 8.98
CA TYR A 148 29.28 -1.31 9.82
C TYR A 148 29.17 -1.94 11.23
N GLN A 149 29.97 -2.96 11.56
CA GLN A 149 29.85 -3.66 12.84
C GLN A 149 30.10 -2.74 14.05
N HIS A 150 31.01 -1.79 13.91
CA HIS A 150 31.31 -0.81 14.95
C HIS A 150 30.14 0.16 15.15
N ASP A 151 29.53 0.62 14.06
CA ASP A 151 28.41 1.56 14.09
C ASP A 151 27.15 0.93 14.69
N VAL A 152 26.89 -0.34 14.37
CA VAL A 152 25.78 -1.09 14.99
C VAL A 152 26.02 -1.29 16.48
N LYS A 153 27.23 -1.69 16.89
CA LYS A 153 27.54 -1.86 18.32
C LYS A 153 27.38 -0.56 19.09
N ARG A 154 27.92 0.54 18.57
CA ARG A 154 27.81 1.87 19.18
C ARG A 154 26.35 2.33 19.25
N PHE A 155 25.58 2.12 18.18
CA PHE A 155 24.16 2.44 18.14
C PHE A 155 23.33 1.64 19.15
N ILE A 156 23.57 0.33 19.27
CA ILE A 156 22.92 -0.53 20.28
C ILE A 156 23.28 -0.06 21.69
N GLN A 157 24.56 0.22 21.96
CA GLN A 157 25.00 0.73 23.26
C GLN A 157 24.33 2.06 23.62
N LEU A 158 24.24 2.99 22.67
CA LEU A 158 23.55 4.27 22.88
C LEU A 158 22.05 4.07 23.15
N ALA A 159 21.43 3.09 22.50
CA ALA A 159 20.03 2.76 22.71
C ALA A 159 19.76 2.04 24.05
N ASP A 160 20.64 1.13 24.46
CA ASP A 160 20.55 0.38 25.72
C ASP A 160 20.83 1.29 26.93
N ASN A 161 21.72 2.27 26.78
CA ASN A 161 22.02 3.27 27.81
C ASN A 161 20.92 4.34 27.96
N ALA A 162 19.84 4.27 27.17
CA ALA A 162 18.73 5.22 27.15
C ALA A 162 19.15 6.69 26.93
N ASN A 163 20.34 6.94 26.38
CA ASN A 163 20.85 8.29 26.15
C ASN A 163 20.27 8.86 24.85
N GLN A 164 19.06 9.42 24.94
CA GLN A 164 18.26 9.81 23.78
C GLN A 164 18.92 10.89 22.91
N SER A 165 19.66 11.84 23.48
CA SER A 165 20.29 12.92 22.68
C SER A 165 21.47 12.41 21.88
N GLU A 166 22.39 11.65 22.50
CA GLU A 166 23.53 11.07 21.79
C GLU A 166 23.08 10.09 20.70
N LEU A 167 21.99 9.37 20.94
CA LEU A 167 21.40 8.47 19.96
C LEU A 167 20.80 9.23 18.76
N SER A 168 20.13 10.36 18.99
CA SER A 168 19.63 11.19 17.89
C SER A 168 20.75 11.84 17.10
N ASP A 169 21.77 12.35 17.79
CA ASP A 169 22.91 12.99 17.16
C ASP A 169 23.67 11.99 16.29
N PHE A 170 23.84 10.76 16.78
CA PHE A 170 24.43 9.67 16.01
C PHE A 170 23.62 9.33 14.74
N ILE A 171 22.28 9.27 14.82
CA ILE A 171 21.42 9.03 13.65
C ILE A 171 21.55 10.18 12.64
N ILE A 172 21.53 11.43 13.10
CA ILE A 172 21.63 12.62 12.25
C ILE A 172 23.00 12.66 11.55
N GLU A 173 24.09 12.47 12.30
CA GLU A 173 25.45 12.43 11.79
C GLU A 173 25.61 11.35 10.70
N ARG A 174 25.01 10.17 10.92
CA ARG A 174 25.03 9.09 9.94
C ARG A 174 24.19 9.40 8.70
N ARG A 175 23.01 10.01 8.83
CA ARG A 175 22.21 10.48 7.68
C ARG A 175 22.95 11.51 6.82
N LEU A 176 23.69 12.42 7.45
CA LEU A 176 24.48 13.44 6.75
C LEU A 176 25.68 12.84 6.05
N SER A 177 26.39 11.91 6.70
CA SER A 177 27.60 11.29 6.14
C SER A 177 27.32 10.28 5.03
N THR A 178 26.15 9.64 5.01
CA THR A 178 25.81 8.63 4.00
C THR A 178 24.98 9.17 2.83
N GLY A 179 24.76 10.48 2.76
CA GLY A 179 24.05 11.09 1.64
C GLY A 179 22.61 10.61 1.52
N PHE A 180 21.85 10.60 2.63
CA PHE A 180 20.44 10.15 2.69
C PHE A 180 19.51 10.79 1.63
N ASN A 181 19.94 11.88 0.98
CA ASN A 181 19.21 12.60 -0.08
C ASN A 181 19.75 12.41 -1.51
N SER A 182 20.92 11.79 -1.71
CA SER A 182 21.49 11.59 -3.05
C SER A 182 21.18 10.19 -3.57
N LYS A 183 20.00 10.03 -4.20
CA LYS A 183 19.73 8.92 -5.13
C LYS A 183 20.66 9.03 -6.35
N ILE A 184 21.93 8.71 -6.20
CA ILE A 184 22.80 8.46 -7.33
C ILE A 184 22.63 6.98 -7.65
N LYS A 185 21.69 6.71 -8.56
CA LYS A 185 21.58 5.42 -9.27
C LYS A 185 22.92 5.22 -10.02
N GLY A 186 23.80 4.36 -9.53
CA GLY A 186 25.01 4.07 -10.31
C GLY A 186 26.04 3.15 -9.67
N GLU A 187 26.20 3.13 -8.36
CA GLU A 187 27.28 2.36 -7.75
C GLU A 187 26.76 1.29 -6.80
N GLU A 188 26.99 0.04 -7.20
CA GLU A 188 26.91 -1.17 -6.38
C GLU A 188 27.96 -1.12 -5.25
N THR A 189 27.84 -0.14 -4.36
CA THR A 189 28.42 -0.28 -3.03
C THR A 189 27.41 -1.10 -2.24
N SER A 190 27.87 -2.18 -1.61
CA SER A 190 27.03 -3.06 -0.79
C SER A 190 26.55 -2.30 0.44
N GLN A 191 25.50 -1.51 0.26
CA GLN A 191 24.89 -0.63 1.25
C GLN A 191 23.99 -1.47 2.15
N HIS A 192 24.24 -1.44 3.46
CA HIS A 192 23.32 -2.01 4.43
C HIS A 192 22.42 -0.92 4.98
N SER A 193 21.12 -1.05 4.72
CA SER A 193 20.10 -0.12 5.22
C SER A 193 19.55 -0.60 6.58
N PHE A 194 19.46 0.32 7.53
CA PHE A 194 18.91 0.07 8.86
C PHE A 194 17.54 0.71 9.01
N TYR A 195 16.57 -0.08 9.47
CA TYR A 195 15.19 0.32 9.62
C TYR A 195 14.77 0.26 11.08
N LEU A 196 13.98 1.25 11.49
CA LEU A 196 13.15 1.18 12.67
C LEU A 196 11.85 0.48 12.30
N LEU A 197 11.53 -0.58 13.04
CA LEU A 197 10.29 -1.32 12.95
C LEU A 197 9.43 -0.96 14.14
N THR A 198 8.29 -0.33 13.91
CA THR A 198 7.32 -0.03 14.96
C THR A 198 6.09 -0.90 14.79
N CYS A 199 5.68 -1.60 15.84
CA CYS A 199 4.44 -2.36 15.79
C CYS A 199 3.24 -1.42 15.90
N THR A 200 2.27 -1.53 14.98
CA THR A 200 1.06 -0.69 14.99
C THR A 200 0.12 -0.92 16.18
N ASN A 201 0.17 -2.08 16.82
CA ASN A 201 -0.73 -2.43 17.93
C ASN A 201 -0.09 -2.25 19.33
N CYS A 202 1.08 -2.84 19.57
CA CYS A 202 1.74 -2.75 20.89
C CYS A 202 2.87 -1.73 20.96
N HIS A 203 3.09 -0.94 19.90
CA HIS A 203 4.12 0.11 19.83
C HIS A 203 5.56 -0.34 20.14
N SER A 204 5.82 -1.65 20.17
CA SER A 204 7.16 -2.19 20.35
C SER A 204 8.04 -1.79 19.16
N GLN A 205 9.23 -1.26 19.45
CA GLN A 205 10.17 -0.81 18.44
C GLN A 205 11.38 -1.75 18.35
N TYR A 206 11.81 -2.03 17.13
CA TYR A 206 12.95 -2.89 16.84
C TYR A 206 13.81 -2.26 15.76
N ILE A 207 15.10 -2.57 15.76
CA ILE A 207 15.99 -2.22 14.66
C ILE A 207 16.17 -3.45 13.77
N SER A 208 16.12 -3.25 12.46
CA SER A 208 16.35 -4.33 11.50
C SER A 208 17.25 -3.90 10.35
N ARG A 209 17.98 -4.87 9.79
CA ARG A 209 18.88 -4.73 8.63
C ARG A 209 18.15 -4.95 7.28
N GLY A 210 16.82 -4.95 7.28
CA GLY A 210 15.99 -5.19 6.09
C GLY A 210 15.24 -6.52 6.15
N LYS A 211 14.40 -6.75 5.13
CA LYS A 211 13.63 -8.00 4.99
C LYS A 211 14.54 -9.12 4.52
N GLN A 212 14.60 -10.21 5.27
CA GLN A 212 15.28 -11.42 4.85
C GLN A 212 14.27 -12.58 4.84
N ARG A 213 14.36 -13.49 3.88
CA ARG A 213 13.70 -14.79 4.05
C ARG A 213 14.60 -15.59 4.99
N ASP A 214 14.20 -15.72 6.25
CA ASP A 214 14.90 -16.65 7.15
C ASP A 214 14.71 -18.07 6.61
N ILE A 215 15.82 -18.76 6.37
CA ILE A 215 15.86 -20.13 5.82
C ILE A 215 15.42 -21.16 6.88
N ASN A 216 15.30 -20.75 8.16
CA ASN A 216 15.08 -21.65 9.30
C ASN A 216 13.72 -21.47 10.00
N ASP A 217 12.82 -20.61 9.51
CA ASP A 217 11.43 -20.60 9.97
C ASP A 217 10.62 -21.43 8.94
N ASP A 218 10.03 -22.55 9.39
CA ASP A 218 9.21 -23.51 8.61
C ASP A 218 7.96 -22.88 7.95
N ASP A 219 7.75 -21.58 8.15
CA ASP A 219 6.74 -20.78 7.50
C ASP A 219 7.43 -19.86 6.49
N SER A 220 7.00 -19.94 5.24
CA SER A 220 7.32 -19.04 4.09
C SER A 220 7.07 -17.52 4.31
N ASN A 221 6.96 -17.07 5.56
CA ASN A 221 6.72 -15.71 5.99
C ASN A 221 8.02 -14.91 5.98
N GLN A 222 8.02 -13.80 5.24
CA GLN A 222 9.08 -12.80 5.30
C GLN A 222 9.28 -12.37 6.76
N SER A 223 10.51 -12.42 7.25
CA SER A 223 10.88 -12.02 8.60
C SER A 223 11.87 -10.87 8.56
N TYR A 224 11.90 -10.10 9.64
CA TYR A 224 12.97 -9.13 9.85
C TYR A 224 14.08 -9.78 10.66
N LYS A 225 15.33 -9.58 10.22
CA LYS A 225 16.47 -9.81 11.09
C LYS A 225 16.49 -8.69 12.13
N ILE A 226 15.96 -8.98 13.32
CA ILE A 226 15.94 -8.04 14.44
C ILE A 226 17.36 -7.97 15.01
N VAL A 227 17.91 -6.76 15.04
CA VAL A 227 19.24 -6.46 15.59
C VAL A 227 19.13 -6.22 17.10
N THR A 228 18.17 -5.40 17.53
CA THR A 228 17.86 -5.18 18.94
C THR A 228 16.45 -4.62 19.12
N LYS A 229 15.92 -4.69 20.35
CA LYS A 229 14.68 -4.05 20.78
C LYS A 229 15.04 -2.71 21.43
N ILE A 230 14.29 -1.66 21.09
CA ILE A 230 14.55 -0.30 21.60
C ILE A 230 13.29 0.36 22.12
N HIS A 231 13.50 1.40 22.93
CA HIS A 231 12.46 2.31 23.40
C HIS A 231 12.85 3.75 23.03
N LEU A 232 12.59 4.16 21.78
CA LEU A 232 12.70 5.55 21.34
C LEU A 232 11.38 6.28 21.60
N ASN A 233 11.47 7.48 22.17
CA ASN A 233 10.36 8.43 22.15
C ASN A 233 10.09 8.90 20.71
N GLU A 234 8.82 8.89 20.29
CA GLU A 234 8.38 9.25 18.91
C GLU A 234 8.86 10.63 18.43
N LYS A 235 9.25 11.53 19.34
CA LYS A 235 9.72 12.88 19.01
C LYS A 235 11.04 12.91 18.23
N LEU A 236 11.86 11.86 18.29
CA LEU A 236 13.20 11.84 17.66
C LEU A 236 13.16 11.76 16.12
N LEU A 237 12.04 11.34 15.53
CA LEU A 237 11.88 11.18 14.08
C LEU A 237 11.22 12.40 13.41
N CYS A 238 10.78 13.37 14.21
CA CYS A 238 9.97 14.51 13.78
C CYS A 238 10.72 15.85 13.71
N ASN A 239 12.06 15.87 13.67
CA ASN A 239 12.77 17.04 13.14
C ASN A 239 12.71 17.01 11.60
N LYS A 240 11.49 17.17 11.08
CA LYS A 240 11.26 17.73 9.76
C LYS A 240 11.33 19.24 9.94
N GLN A 241 12.47 19.83 9.62
CA GLN A 241 12.49 21.20 9.15
C GLN A 241 11.91 21.24 7.73
#